data_AF-A0AAV8YZG2-F1
#
_entry.id   AF-A0AAV8YZG2-F1
#
_cell.length_a   1.000
_cell.length_b   1.000
_cell.length_c   1.000
_cell.angle_alpha   90.00
_cell.angle_beta   90.00
_cell.angle_gamma   90.00
#
_symmetry.space_group_name_H-M   'P 1'
#
loop_
_entity.id
_entity.type
_entity.pdbx_description
1 polymer ?
#
loop_
_entity_poly.entity_id
_entity_poly.type
_entity_poly.pdbx_seq_one_letter_code
_entity_poly.pdbx_strand_id
1 'polypeptide(L)' 'MSQLNKRINESRFIKRLSIAEKLQVIEYFKNGMKNKDLSEKYKVHHSAISKIIHNKDKILQHKETMEKNTA' A
#
# COMPACT_ATOMS: atom_id res chain seq x y z
N MET A 1 8.12 16.74 -31.45
CA MET A 1 7.56 15.69 -30.56
C MET A 1 7.19 16.31 -29.22
N SER A 2 5.89 16.31 -28.88
CA SER A 2 5.29 17.02 -27.74
C SER A 2 5.77 16.49 -26.39
N GLN A 3 6.02 17.39 -25.42
CA GLN A 3 6.42 17.11 -24.04
C GLN A 3 5.44 16.19 -23.28
N LEU A 4 4.25 15.93 -23.84
CA LEU A 4 3.20 15.08 -23.28
C LEU A 4 3.65 13.62 -23.08
N ASN A 5 4.52 13.09 -23.95
CA ASN A 5 4.97 11.69 -23.86
C ASN A 5 6.03 11.46 -22.77
N LYS A 6 6.75 12.50 -22.32
CA LYS A 6 7.77 12.37 -21.26
C LYS A 6 7.14 12.05 -19.90
N ARG A 7 5.94 12.58 -19.60
CA ARG A 7 5.23 12.30 -18.34
C ARG A 7 4.68 10.88 -18.23
N ILE A 8 4.53 10.18 -19.36
CA ILE A 8 3.86 8.86 -19.39
C ILE A 8 4.85 7.73 -19.07
N ASN A 9 6.15 7.88 -19.36
CA ASN A 9 7.11 6.77 -19.31
C ASN A 9 7.96 6.66 -18.02
N GLU A 10 8.04 7.69 -17.18
CA GLU A 10 8.58 7.52 -15.80
C GLU A 10 7.52 6.89 -14.85
N SER A 11 6.29 6.66 -15.34
CA SER A 11 5.09 6.55 -14.51
C SER A 11 4.74 5.18 -13.91
N ARG A 12 5.46 4.07 -14.09
CA ARG A 12 4.86 2.75 -13.75
C ARG A 12 5.70 1.68 -13.06
N PHE A 13 6.78 2.03 -12.35
CA PHE A 13 7.18 1.15 -11.23
C PHE A 13 6.27 1.43 -10.02
N ILE A 14 5.01 0.97 -10.11
CA ILE A 14 4.12 0.96 -8.95
C ILE A 14 4.68 -0.10 -8.00
N LYS A 15 5.42 0.33 -6.99
CA LYS A 15 5.89 -0.57 -5.93
C LYS A 15 4.67 -1.29 -5.34
N ARG A 16 4.56 -2.59 -5.64
CA ARG A 16 3.50 -3.44 -5.09
C ARG A 16 3.93 -3.87 -3.70
N LEU A 17 3.24 -3.37 -2.68
CA LEU A 17 3.41 -3.84 -1.32
C LEU A 17 2.89 -5.28 -1.20
N SER A 18 3.68 -6.13 -0.56
CA SER A 18 3.27 -7.45 -0.11
C SER A 18 2.13 -7.37 0.91
N ILE A 19 1.48 -8.49 1.19
CA ILE A 19 0.43 -8.55 2.23
C ILE A 19 1.01 -8.20 3.61
N ALA A 20 2.19 -8.71 3.94
CA ALA A 20 2.88 -8.38 5.19
C ALA A 20 3.13 -6.88 5.35
N GLU A 21 3.65 -6.22 4.31
CA GLU A 21 3.86 -4.77 4.35
C GLU A 21 2.55 -3.99 4.46
N LYS A 22 1.47 -4.43 3.78
CA LYS A 22 0.15 -3.80 3.91
C LYS A 22 -0.39 -3.92 5.33
N LEU A 23 -0.18 -5.05 6.00
CA LEU A 23 -0.57 -5.25 7.39
C LEU A 23 0.21 -4.32 8.33
N GLN A 24 1.52 -4.18 8.12
CA GLN A 24 2.32 -3.22 8.88
C GLN A 24 1.87 -1.77 8.67
N VAL A 25 1.51 -1.38 7.43
CA VAL A 25 0.94 -0.05 7.16
C VAL A 25 -0.33 0.17 7.98
N ILE A 26 -1.21 -0.83 8.08
CA ILE A 26 -2.44 -0.76 8.89
C ILE A 26 -2.10 -0.63 10.38
N GLU A 27 -1.12 -1.37 10.87
CA GLU A 27 -0.66 -1.31 12.27
C GLU A 27 -0.08 0.06 12.63
N TYR A 28 0.85 0.59 11.82
CA TYR A 28 1.40 1.92 12.03
C TYR A 28 0.34 3.02 11.96
N PHE A 29 -0.64 2.90 11.07
CA PHE A 29 -1.76 3.82 11.00
C PHE A 29 -2.62 3.76 12.28
N LYS A 30 -2.90 2.56 12.81
CA LYS A 30 -3.59 2.40 14.12
C LYS A 30 -2.81 3.03 15.27
N ASN A 31 -1.48 2.97 15.22
CA ASN A 31 -0.59 3.62 16.19
C ASN A 31 -0.46 5.14 16.00
N GLY A 32 -1.25 5.75 15.11
CA GLY A 32 -1.32 7.20 14.93
C GLY A 32 -0.37 7.78 13.88
N MET A 33 0.36 6.96 13.13
CA MET A 33 1.24 7.43 12.06
C MET A 33 0.42 8.02 10.90
N LYS A 34 0.85 9.18 10.37
CA LYS A 34 0.10 9.86 9.31
C LYS A 34 0.38 9.22 7.95
N ASN A 35 -0.57 9.39 7.02
CA ASN A 35 -0.44 8.93 5.63
C ASN A 35 0.80 9.49 4.92
N LYS A 36 1.29 10.66 5.35
CA LYS A 36 2.49 11.27 4.79
C LYS A 36 3.73 10.48 5.17
N ASP A 37 3.90 10.22 6.46
CA ASP A 37 5.05 9.49 7.00
C ASP A 37 5.07 8.05 6.47
N LEU A 38 3.89 7.42 6.33
CA LEU A 38 3.75 6.08 5.73
C LEU A 38 4.14 6.04 4.25
N SER A 39 3.76 7.07 3.49
CA SER A 39 4.11 7.21 2.07
C SER A 39 5.62 7.30 1.88
N GLU A 40 6.30 8.09 2.71
CA GLU A 40 7.75 8.25 2.71
C GLU A 40 8.45 6.95 3.15
N LYS A 41 8.02 6.35 4.26
CA LYS A 41 8.59 5.11 4.81
C LYS A 41 8.55 3.95 3.82
N TYR A 42 7.42 3.77 3.15
CA TYR A 42 7.24 2.65 2.23
C TYR A 42 7.59 2.99 0.78
N LYS A 43 7.94 4.24 0.47
CA LYS A 43 8.19 4.78 -0.88
C LYS A 43 7.03 4.48 -1.84
N VAL A 44 5.80 4.76 -1.39
CA VAL A 44 4.56 4.54 -2.15
C VAL A 44 3.71 5.79 -2.10
N HIS A 45 3.02 6.08 -3.20
CA HIS A 45 2.17 7.27 -3.30
C HIS A 45 1.06 7.30 -2.22
N HIS A 46 0.72 8.49 -1.72
CA HIS A 46 -0.32 8.66 -0.69
C HIS A 46 -1.67 8.01 -1.06
N SER A 47 -2.02 7.98 -2.34
CA SER A 47 -3.25 7.32 -2.82
C SER A 47 -3.21 5.80 -2.61
N ALA A 48 -2.04 5.17 -2.70
CA ALA A 48 -1.87 3.74 -2.43
C ALA A 48 -2.02 3.45 -0.93
N ILE A 49 -1.39 4.26 -0.08
CA ILE A 49 -1.55 4.17 1.39
C ILE A 49 -3.01 4.34 1.79
N SER A 50 -3.69 5.35 1.24
CA SER A 50 -5.11 5.59 1.52
C SER A 50 -5.99 4.41 1.10
N LYS A 51 -5.72 3.80 -0.07
CA LYS A 51 -6.43 2.58 -0.51
C LYS A 51 -6.20 1.39 0.42
N ILE A 52 -5.00 1.22 0.96
CA ILE A 52 -4.69 0.15 1.92
C ILE A 52 -5.48 0.35 3.21
N ILE A 53 -5.46 1.55 3.77
CA ILE A 53 -6.18 1.88 5.01
C ILE A 53 -7.69 1.73 4.81
N HIS A 54 -8.23 2.21 3.69
CA HIS A 54 -9.66 2.08 3.38
C HIS A 54 -10.10 0.62 3.22
N ASN A 55 -9.24 -0.24 2.66
CA ASN A 55 -9.53 -1.67 2.48
C ASN A 55 -8.97 -2.56 3.61
N LYS A 56 -8.64 -1.99 4.78
CA LYS A 56 -7.97 -2.72 5.88
C LYS A 56 -8.69 -4.01 6.29
N ASP A 57 -10.02 -3.98 6.35
CA ASP A 57 -10.81 -5.12 6.84
C ASP A 57 -10.73 -6.30 5.86
N LYS A 58 -10.77 -6.03 4.56
CA LYS A 58 -10.57 -7.05 3.51
C LYS A 58 -9.15 -7.64 3.55
N ILE A 59 -8.15 -6.82 3.82
CA ILE A 59 -6.75 -7.26 3.92
C ILE A 59 -6.56 -8.18 5.14
N LEU A 60 -7.19 -7.85 6.27
CA LEU A 60 -7.17 -8.68 7.47
C LEU A 60 -7.90 -10.01 7.28
N GLN A 61 -9.09 -10.01 6.67
CA GLN A 61 -9.80 -11.24 6.33
C GLN A 61 -8.97 -12.15 5.42
N HIS A 62 -8.28 -11.57 4.44
CA HIS A 62 -7.42 -12.34 3.54
C HIS A 62 -6.25 -13.01 4.27
N LYS A 63 -5.67 -12.33 5.28
CA LYS A 63 -4.64 -12.92 6.15
C LYS A 63 -5.19 -14.16 6.88
N GLU A 64 -6.35 -14.03 7.52
CA GLU A 64 -6.98 -15.14 8.26
C GLU A 64 -7.30 -16.33 7.37
N THR A 65 -7.72 -16.10 6.12
CA THR A 65 -7.97 -17.20 5.17
C THR A 65 -6.70 -17.92 4.74
N MET A 66 -5.56 -17.24 4.66
CA MET A 66 -4.28 -17.89 4.34
C MET A 66 -3.77 -18.76 5.49
N GLU A 67 -3.90 -18.27 6.72
CA GLU A 67 -3.49 -19.02 7.92
C GLU A 67 -4.31 -20.31 8.08
N LYS A 68 -5.62 -20.28 7.79
CA LYS A 68 -6.50 -21.46 7.87
C LYS A 68 -6.25 -22.53 6.81
N ASN A 69 -5.66 -22.18 5.67
CA ASN A 69 -5.39 -23.12 4.58
C ASN A 69 -3.99 -23.77 4.67
N THR A 70 -3.18 -23.34 5.63
CA THR A 70 -1.81 -23.86 5.85
C THR A 70 -1.73 -24.73 7.11
N ALA A 71 -2.83 -24.84 7.86
CA ALA A 71 -3.01 -25.72 9.02
C ALA A 71 -3.74 -27.01 8.61
#